data_AF-A0A2H9P7P5-F1
#
_entry.id   AF-A0A2H9P7P5-F1
#
_cell.length_a   1.000
_cell.length_b   1.000
_cell.length_c   1.000
_cell.angle_alpha   90.00
_cell.angle_beta   90.00
_cell.angle_gamma   90.00
#
_symmetry.space_group_name_H-M   'P 1'
#
loop_
_entity.id
_entity.type
_entity.pdbx_description
1 polymer ?
#
loop_
_entity_poly.entity_id
_entity_poly.type
_entity_poly.pdbx_seq_one_letter_code
_entity_poly.pdbx_strand_id
1 'polypeptide(L)'
;LGCGSWECVCGAEHSVALKATGKSANTQIVIRPAPKGVGIVAGATARKVLLLAGVRDAWTTAKGRTRNALNVTEATIKALNSLNKQKMGKTSE
;
A
#
# COMPACT_ATOMS: atom_id res chain seq x y z
N LEU A 1 1.63 -8.04 -7.80
CA LEU A 1 0.96 -7.84 -6.49
C LEU A 1 1.22 -9.11 -5.68
N GLY A 2 0.60 -9.36 -4.52
CA GLY A 2 0.86 -10.60 -3.79
C GLY A 2 -0.01 -10.84 -2.55
N CYS A 3 0.14 -12.00 -1.93
CA CYS A 3 -0.50 -12.36 -0.67
C CYS A 3 0.55 -12.28 0.45
N GLY A 4 0.77 -11.08 0.99
CA GLY A 4 1.78 -10.82 2.03
C GLY A 4 1.29 -10.96 3.47
N SER A 5 0.00 -11.27 3.68
CA SER A 5 -0.55 -11.39 5.03
C SER A 5 -0.30 -12.79 5.56
N TRP A 6 0.23 -12.89 6.79
CA TRP A 6 0.40 -14.17 7.49
C TRP A 6 -0.93 -14.94 7.64
N GLU A 7 -2.05 -14.21 7.66
CA GLU A 7 -3.40 -14.76 7.79
C GLU A 7 -3.98 -15.29 6.47
N CYS A 8 -3.23 -15.23 5.36
CA CYS A 8 -3.74 -15.62 4.07
C CYS A 8 -2.69 -16.41 3.27
N VAL A 9 -3.04 -17.63 2.87
CA VAL A 9 -2.21 -18.56 2.07
C VAL A 9 -2.83 -18.80 0.69
N CYS A 10 -3.69 -17.89 0.22
CA CYS A 10 -4.47 -18.15 -1.00
C CYS A 10 -3.66 -18.08 -2.30
N GLY A 11 -2.39 -17.66 -2.25
CA GLY A 11 -1.50 -17.54 -3.43
C GLY A 11 -1.94 -16.50 -4.47
N ALA A 12 -3.12 -15.89 -4.31
CA ALA A 12 -3.68 -14.96 -5.27
C ALA A 12 -3.08 -13.55 -5.12
N GLU A 13 -2.90 -12.86 -6.24
CA GLU A 13 -2.46 -11.47 -6.28
C GLU A 13 -3.63 -10.51 -5.98
N HIS A 14 -3.87 -10.23 -4.69
CA HIS A 14 -4.96 -9.35 -4.25
C HIS A 14 -4.49 -8.19 -3.37
N SER A 15 -3.36 -8.35 -2.66
CA SER A 15 -2.82 -7.39 -1.71
C SER A 15 -1.39 -6.96 -2.09
N VAL A 16 -0.80 -6.07 -1.28
CA VAL A 16 0.64 -5.84 -1.27
C VAL A 16 1.38 -7.05 -0.67
N ALA A 17 2.60 -7.31 -1.14
CA ALA A 17 3.43 -8.43 -0.67
C ALA A 17 4.15 -8.13 0.64
N LEU A 18 4.45 -6.85 0.90
CA LEU A 18 5.27 -6.39 2.01
C LEU A 18 4.64 -5.14 2.62
N LYS A 19 5.02 -4.83 3.85
CA LYS A 19 4.70 -3.53 4.45
C LYS A 19 5.56 -2.46 3.79
N ALA A 20 4.93 -1.38 3.29
CA ALA A 20 5.63 -0.22 2.80
C ALA A 20 5.21 1.06 3.50
N THR A 21 6.13 2.00 3.51
CA THR A 21 5.94 3.32 4.10
C THR A 21 6.34 4.38 3.09
N GLY A 22 5.53 5.42 2.96
CA GLY A 22 5.81 6.59 2.15
C GLY A 22 5.52 7.85 2.96
N LYS A 23 6.36 8.88 2.77
CA LYS A 23 6.21 10.17 3.43
C LYS A 23 6.24 11.27 2.38
N SER A 24 5.30 12.20 2.48
CA SER A 24 5.33 13.47 1.75
C SER A 24 4.99 14.60 2.71
N ALA A 25 5.90 15.58 2.80
CA ALA A 25 5.85 16.66 3.79
C ALA A 25 5.56 16.14 5.22
N ASN A 26 4.48 16.62 5.85
CA ASN A 26 4.01 16.21 7.17
C ASN A 26 2.93 15.12 7.11
N THR A 27 2.91 14.30 6.07
CA THR A 27 1.97 13.16 5.93
C THR A 27 2.75 11.89 5.69
N GLN A 28 2.49 10.88 6.50
CA GLN A 28 3.07 9.55 6.37
C GLN A 28 1.97 8.53 6.15
N ILE A 29 2.10 7.72 5.10
CA ILE A 29 1.21 6.62 4.78
C ILE A 29 1.99 5.32 4.95
N VAL A 30 1.40 4.37 5.67
CA VAL A 30 1.90 3.00 5.77
C VAL A 30 0.87 2.09 5.14
N ILE A 31 1.29 1.27 4.19
CA ILE A 31 0.49 0.24 3.53
C ILE A 31 0.93 -1.10 4.10
N ARG A 32 -0.02 -1.90 4.56
CA ARG A 32 0.19 -3.25 5.10
C ARG A 32 -0.59 -4.26 4.26
N PRO A 33 -0.09 -5.50 4.15
CA PRO A 33 -0.84 -6.57 3.51
C PRO A 33 -2.13 -6.84 4.30
N ALA A 34 -3.20 -7.18 3.58
CA ALA A 34 -4.47 -7.60 4.15
C ALA A 34 -4.86 -8.97 3.58
N PRO A 35 -5.63 -9.78 4.34
CA PRO A 35 -6.22 -11.00 3.81
C PRO A 35 -7.30 -10.68 2.76
N LYS A 36 -7.64 -11.68 1.93
CA LYS A 36 -8.64 -11.56 0.86
C LYS A 36 -10.02 -11.24 1.43
N GLY A 37 -10.71 -10.26 0.84
CA GLY A 37 -12.10 -9.93 1.16
C GLY A 37 -12.28 -8.79 2.17
N VAL A 38 -11.18 -8.21 2.65
CA VAL A 38 -11.19 -7.03 3.52
C VAL A 38 -11.49 -5.75 2.74
N GLY A 39 -11.10 -5.72 1.46
CA GLY A 39 -11.13 -4.54 0.63
C GLY A 39 -10.04 -3.51 1.00
N ILE A 40 -10.13 -2.34 0.39
CA ILE A 40 -9.19 -1.24 0.62
C ILE A 40 -9.65 -0.43 1.83
N VAL A 41 -9.00 -0.63 2.98
CA VAL A 41 -9.24 0.14 4.20
C VAL A 41 -8.31 1.35 4.19
N ALA A 42 -8.76 2.41 3.52
CA ALA A 42 -8.02 3.65 3.35
C ALA A 42 -8.93 4.88 3.25
N GLY A 43 -8.36 6.06 3.52
CA GLY A 43 -9.02 7.34 3.25
C GLY A 43 -9.33 7.50 1.76
N ALA A 44 -10.36 8.29 1.42
CA ALA A 44 -10.91 8.39 0.06
C ALA A 44 -9.85 8.62 -1.04
N THR A 45 -8.87 9.50 -0.80
CA THR A 45 -7.80 9.79 -1.75
C THR A 45 -6.85 8.59 -1.94
N ALA A 46 -6.34 8.03 -0.85
CA ALA A 46 -5.45 6.87 -0.89
C ALA A 46 -6.15 5.64 -1.50
N ARG A 47 -7.45 5.47 -1.23
CA ARG A 47 -8.27 4.40 -1.82
C ARG A 47 -8.31 4.49 -3.33
N LYS A 48 -8.53 5.68 -3.91
CA LYS A 48 -8.52 5.88 -5.37
C LYS A 48 -7.16 5.50 -5.98
N VAL A 49 -6.07 5.94 -5.35
CA VAL A 49 -4.71 5.62 -5.82
C VAL A 49 -4.44 4.12 -5.78
N LEU A 50 -4.81 3.44 -4.69
CA LEU A 50 -4.63 1.99 -4.55
C LEU A 50 -5.48 1.19 -5.53
N LEU A 51 -6.71 1.65 -5.80
CA LEU A 51 -7.58 1.04 -6.80
C LEU A 51 -6.97 1.14 -8.20
N LEU A 52 -6.43 2.31 -8.56
CA LEU A 52 -5.73 2.53 -9.83
C LEU A 52 -4.45 1.69 -9.93
N ALA A 53 -3.80 1.40 -8.80
CA ALA A 53 -2.64 0.51 -8.74
C ALA A 53 -3.01 -0.99 -8.82
N GLY A 54 -4.30 -1.34 -8.93
CA GLY A 54 -4.78 -2.72 -9.02
C GLY A 54 -4.78 -3.48 -7.68
N VAL A 55 -4.61 -2.77 -6.55
CA VAL A 55 -4.67 -3.37 -5.22
C VAL A 55 -6.13 -3.54 -4.83
N ARG A 56 -6.54 -4.75 -4.46
CA ARG A 56 -7.93 -5.05 -4.05
C ARG A 56 -8.11 -5.01 -2.55
N ASP A 57 -7.12 -5.52 -1.82
CA ASP A 57 -7.14 -5.60 -0.36
C ASP A 57 -5.88 -4.96 0.22
N ALA A 58 -6.05 -3.99 1.11
CA ALA A 58 -4.91 -3.38 1.82
C ALA A 58 -5.38 -2.66 3.08
N TRP A 59 -4.56 -2.78 4.13
CA TRP A 59 -4.70 -1.93 5.30
C TRP A 59 -3.78 -0.73 5.16
N THR A 60 -4.34 0.46 5.36
CA THR A 60 -3.55 1.68 5.37
C THR A 60 -3.68 2.41 6.69
N THR A 61 -2.57 2.96 7.16
CA THR A 61 -2.57 3.89 8.30
C THR A 61 -1.93 5.19 7.87
N ALA A 62 -2.65 6.29 8.05
CA ALA A 62 -2.19 7.63 7.75
C ALA A 62 -1.86 8.38 9.06
N LYS A 63 -0.69 9.02 9.11
CA LYS A 63 -0.26 9.88 10.22
C LYS A 63 0.08 11.28 9.70
N GLY A 64 -0.28 12.31 10.46
CA GLY A 64 -0.01 13.72 10.13
C GLY A 64 -1.20 14.44 9.49
N ARG A 65 -0.93 15.48 8.66
CA ARG A 65 -1.99 16.31 8.05
C ARG A 65 -2.65 15.63 6.84
N THR A 66 -3.61 14.75 7.12
CA THR A 66 -4.36 13.96 6.12
C THR A 66 -5.39 14.75 5.30
N ARG A 67 -5.68 16.02 5.63
CA ARG A 67 -6.63 16.89 4.90
C ARG A 67 -6.10 17.33 3.53
N ASN A 68 -4.79 17.36 3.34
CA ASN A 68 -4.16 17.76 2.08
C ASN A 68 -4.10 16.56 1.12
N ALA A 69 -5.03 16.50 0.17
CA ALA A 69 -5.13 15.39 -0.77
C ALA A 69 -3.85 15.19 -1.60
N LEU A 70 -3.19 16.26 -2.04
CA LEU A 70 -1.95 16.18 -2.83
C LEU A 70 -0.83 15.43 -2.08
N ASN A 71 -0.61 15.79 -0.81
CA ASN A 71 0.42 15.15 0.01
C ASN A 71 0.09 13.68 0.29
N VAL A 72 -1.19 13.36 0.51
CA VAL A 72 -1.64 11.97 0.69
C VAL A 72 -1.40 11.16 -0.58
N THR A 73 -1.76 11.68 -1.75
CA THR A 73 -1.52 11.04 -3.04
C THR A 73 -0.04 10.79 -3.26
N GLU A 74 0.80 11.82 -3.07
CA GLU A 74 2.24 11.70 -3.30
C GLU A 74 2.91 10.73 -2.30
N ALA A 75 2.50 10.76 -1.02
CA ALA A 75 2.97 9.80 -0.02
C ALA A 75 2.57 8.36 -0.38
N THR A 76 1.36 8.17 -0.92
CA THR A 76 0.88 6.85 -1.35
C THR A 76 1.67 6.34 -2.56
N ILE A 77 1.93 7.19 -3.56
CA ILE A 77 2.76 6.86 -4.73
C ILE A 77 4.19 6.51 -4.28
N LYS A 78 4.78 7.29 -3.35
CA LYS A 78 6.10 6.99 -2.77
C LYS A 78 6.11 5.63 -2.07
N ALA A 79 5.06 5.27 -1.33
CA ALA A 79 4.95 3.97 -0.69
C ALA A 79 4.89 2.81 -1.71
N LEU A 80 4.11 2.97 -2.80
CA LEU A 80 4.02 1.99 -3.88
C LEU A 80 5.36 1.83 -4.63
N ASN A 81 6.06 2.93 -4.89
CA ASN A 81 7.40 2.89 -5.49
C ASN A 81 8.41 2.15 -4.61
N SER A 82 8.34 2.33 -3.29
CA SER A 82 9.18 1.57 -2.35
C SER A 82 8.89 0.06 -2.40
N LEU A 83 7.63 -0.35 -2.60
CA LEU A 83 7.29 -1.76 -2.79
C LEU A 83 7.91 -2.34 -4.06
N ASN A 84 7.84 -1.60 -5.17
CA ASN A 84 8.44 -2.04 -6.44
C ASN A 84 9.95 -2.20 -6.32
N LYS A 85 10.63 -1.26 -5.64
CA LYS A 85 12.07 -1.36 -5.37
C LYS A 85 12.41 -2.58 -4.52
N GLN A 86 11.63 -2.88 -3.49
CA GLN A 86 11.85 -4.07 -2.64
C GLN A 86 11.62 -5.38 -3.39
N LYS A 87 10.70 -5.41 -4.36
CA LYS A 87 10.49 -6.59 -5.21
C LYS A 87 11.73 -6.91 -6.07
N MET A 88 12.42 -5.87 -6.54
CA MET A 88 13.59 -6.01 -7.42
C MET A 88 14.86 -6.45 -6.68
N GLY A 89 14.96 -6.21 -5.37
CA GLY A 89 16.07 -6.67 -4.54
C GLY A 89 16.06 -8.17 -4.18
N LYS A 90 15.05 -8.93 -4.64
CA LYS A 90 14.96 -10.39 -4.44
C LYS A 90 15.15 -11.21 -5.73
N THR A 91 15.59 -10.58 -6.83
CA THR A 91 15.77 -11.26 -8.14
C THR A 91 17.25 -11.46 -8.50
N SER A 92 18.15 -11.39 -7.53
CA SER A 92 19.58 -11.65 -7.73
C SER A 92 20.07 -12.76 -6.80
N GLU A 93 19.50 -13.96 -6.94
CA GLU A 93 20.00 -15.25 -6.47
C GLU A 93 19.40 -16.35 -7.36
#